data_AF-A0A730WET9-F1
#
_entry.id   AF-A0A730WET9-F1
#
_cell.length_a   1.000
_cell.length_b   1.000
_cell.length_c   1.000
_cell.angle_alpha   90.00
_cell.angle_beta   90.00
_cell.angle_gamma   90.00
#
_symmetry.space_group_name_H-M   'P 1'
#
loop_
_entity.id
_entity.type
_entity.pdbx_description
1 polymer ?
#
loop_
_entity_poly.entity_id
_entity_poly.type
_entity_poly.pdbx_seq_one_letter_code
_entity_poly.pdbx_strand_id
1 'polypeptide(L)'
;MAVSDQTRSGDLAETFKSERETTKNQIRVALPGIIQSFDPDAVTAVVQPAIRSVETDNDGNRVTKPYPLLVDVPVVFPRGGGCTLTFPVKAGDECLVIFSDRCIDFWWQNGGVQEPVDDRVHDLSDAFCIVGPQSQAQKISGISTSAAQLRTDDGAAFVEVAAGHNVTVKTPGALTATAEGGTTITSPTITLNGDVTINGNLSQGMGEGGGSATMLGPVTVTNDVTAGGKSLMTHTHGGVQTGGGNTGAPN
;
A
#
# COMPACT_ATOMS: atom_id res chain seq x y z
N MET A 1 64.58 32.52 -15.04
CA MET A 1 63.82 32.99 -13.87
C MET A 1 63.21 31.77 -13.22
N ALA A 2 63.66 31.42 -12.02
CA ALA A 2 63.11 30.30 -11.26
C ALA A 2 61.77 30.75 -10.66
N VAL A 3 60.67 30.10 -11.08
CA VAL A 3 59.37 30.22 -10.43
C VAL A 3 59.53 29.56 -9.06
N SER A 4 59.25 30.29 -7.97
CA SER A 4 59.49 29.82 -6.61
C SER A 4 58.57 28.65 -6.26
N ASP A 5 59.00 27.72 -5.42
CA ASP A 5 58.19 26.56 -5.01
C ASP A 5 56.85 26.95 -4.33
N GLN A 6 56.76 28.18 -3.81
CA GLN A 6 55.50 28.76 -3.31
C GLN A 6 54.44 28.98 -4.39
N THR A 7 54.83 29.33 -5.62
CA THR A 7 53.87 29.54 -6.73
C THR A 7 53.34 28.18 -7.24
N ARG A 8 54.20 27.16 -7.36
CA ARG A 8 53.78 25.78 -7.70
C ARG A 8 52.87 25.15 -6.65
N SER A 9 53.10 25.45 -5.36
CA SER A 9 52.27 24.94 -4.26
C SER A 9 50.85 25.53 -4.28
N GLY A 10 50.72 26.83 -4.61
CA GLY A 10 49.43 27.49 -4.83
C GLY A 10 48.67 26.93 -6.04
N ASP A 11 49.37 26.69 -7.16
CA ASP A 11 48.78 26.13 -8.38
C ASP A 11 48.29 24.68 -8.19
N LEU A 12 49.04 23.85 -7.45
CA LEU A 12 48.62 22.49 -7.10
C LEU A 12 47.41 22.48 -6.14
N ALA A 13 47.37 23.40 -5.18
CA ALA A 13 46.25 23.53 -4.26
C ALA A 13 44.95 23.93 -4.98
N GLU A 14 45.01 24.91 -5.89
CA GLU A 14 43.85 25.29 -6.71
C GLU A 14 43.46 24.19 -7.70
N THR A 15 44.42 23.45 -8.26
CA THR A 15 44.13 22.27 -9.10
C THR A 15 43.37 21.21 -8.30
N PHE A 16 43.85 20.82 -7.12
CA PHE A 16 43.15 19.83 -6.28
C PHE A 16 41.78 20.29 -5.82
N LYS A 17 41.59 21.59 -5.59
CA LYS A 17 40.29 22.16 -5.26
C LYS A 17 39.32 22.06 -6.45
N SER A 18 39.79 22.37 -7.66
CA SER A 18 39.01 22.20 -8.89
C SER A 18 38.63 20.74 -9.16
N GLU A 19 39.58 19.81 -8.99
CA GLU A 19 39.34 18.37 -9.12
C GLU A 19 38.33 17.84 -8.09
N ARG A 20 38.42 18.33 -6.84
CA ARG A 20 37.46 17.99 -5.78
C ARG A 20 36.06 18.47 -6.10
N GLU A 21 35.91 19.72 -6.56
CA GLU A 21 34.59 20.24 -6.93
C GLU A 21 34.04 19.53 -8.18
N THR A 22 34.87 19.19 -9.15
CA THR A 22 34.46 18.42 -10.34
C THR A 22 33.97 17.03 -9.93
N THR A 23 34.76 16.29 -9.15
CA THR A 23 34.39 14.97 -8.63
C THR A 23 33.09 15.05 -7.82
N LYS A 24 32.98 16.03 -6.92
CA LYS A 24 31.77 16.23 -6.10
C LYS A 24 30.52 16.54 -6.94
N ASN A 25 30.65 17.30 -8.04
CA ASN A 25 29.55 17.60 -8.94
C ASN A 25 29.17 16.41 -9.84
N GLN A 26 30.10 15.49 -10.08
CA GLN A 26 29.89 14.28 -10.89
C GLN A 26 29.25 13.14 -10.08
N ILE A 27 29.54 13.03 -8.77
CA ILE A 27 28.95 11.99 -7.93
C ILE A 27 27.44 12.21 -7.78
N ARG A 28 26.66 11.28 -8.31
CA ARG A 28 25.20 11.20 -8.12
C ARG A 28 24.88 10.39 -6.87
N VAL A 29 24.00 10.92 -6.04
CA VAL A 29 23.58 10.30 -4.77
C VAL A 29 22.08 10.09 -4.75
N ALA A 30 21.32 11.17 -4.69
CA ALA A 30 19.87 11.13 -4.77
C ALA A 30 19.27 12.46 -5.20
N LEU A 31 18.09 12.43 -5.82
CA LEU A 31 17.32 13.60 -6.21
C LEU A 31 15.82 13.35 -5.97
N PRO A 32 15.02 14.37 -5.61
CA PRO A 32 13.57 14.25 -5.73
C PRO A 32 13.22 14.15 -7.23
N GLY A 33 12.24 13.32 -7.55
CA GLY A 33 11.75 13.07 -8.90
C GLY A 33 10.23 13.08 -8.95
N ILE A 34 9.70 13.25 -10.15
CA ILE A 34 8.27 13.19 -10.46
C ILE A 34 8.06 12.06 -11.45
N ILE A 35 7.23 11.09 -11.08
CA ILE A 35 6.84 9.98 -11.95
C ILE A 35 6.12 10.54 -13.19
N GLN A 36 6.61 10.17 -14.38
CA GLN A 36 5.95 10.48 -15.66
C GLN A 36 5.06 9.32 -16.11
N SER A 37 5.49 8.07 -15.88
CA SER A 37 4.71 6.86 -16.14
C SER A 37 5.23 5.69 -15.29
N PHE A 38 4.40 4.66 -15.11
CA PHE A 38 4.73 3.43 -14.38
C PHE A 38 4.32 2.21 -15.20
N ASP A 39 5.22 1.24 -15.32
CA ASP A 39 4.99 -0.07 -15.90
C ASP A 39 4.81 -1.11 -14.77
N PRO A 40 3.59 -1.64 -14.55
CA PRO A 40 3.33 -2.60 -13.49
C PRO A 40 3.89 -4.00 -13.76
N ASP A 41 4.15 -4.37 -15.01
CA ASP A 41 4.66 -5.70 -15.38
C ASP A 41 6.18 -5.75 -15.16
N ALA A 42 6.90 -4.69 -15.55
CA ALA A 42 8.35 -4.56 -15.33
C ALA A 42 8.70 -4.01 -13.93
N VAL A 43 7.73 -3.40 -13.23
CA VAL A 43 7.92 -2.69 -11.95
C VAL A 43 8.94 -1.55 -12.08
N THR A 44 8.86 -0.81 -13.19
CA THR A 44 9.72 0.34 -13.49
C THR A 44 8.92 1.61 -13.72
N ALA A 45 9.59 2.75 -13.60
CA ALA A 45 9.01 4.06 -13.87
C ALA A 45 9.89 4.91 -14.76
N VAL A 46 9.25 5.83 -15.50
CA VAL A 46 9.95 6.96 -16.11
C VAL A 46 9.87 8.13 -15.13
N VAL A 47 11.02 8.70 -14.76
CA VAL A 47 11.12 9.72 -13.72
C VAL A 47 11.80 10.97 -14.25
N GLN A 48 11.20 12.14 -14.02
CA GLN A 48 11.82 13.43 -14.25
C GLN A 48 12.44 13.93 -12.93
N PRO A 49 13.78 14.12 -12.83
CA PRO A 49 14.37 14.78 -11.68
C PRO A 49 13.80 16.19 -11.50
N ALA A 50 13.36 16.51 -10.29
CA ALA A 50 12.63 17.74 -9.97
C ALA A 50 13.55 18.95 -9.72
N ILE A 51 14.86 18.73 -9.60
CA ILE A 51 15.88 19.78 -9.47
C ILE A 51 16.68 19.85 -10.77
N ARG A 52 16.84 21.06 -11.31
CA ARG A 52 17.58 21.31 -12.56
C ARG A 52 19.09 21.11 -12.34
N SER A 53 19.79 20.60 -13.36
CA SER A 53 21.25 20.64 -13.41
C SER A 53 21.73 22.08 -13.50
N VAL A 54 22.94 22.32 -13.01
CA VAL A 54 23.63 23.61 -13.09
C VAL A 54 24.89 23.37 -13.91
N GLU A 55 25.02 24.11 -15.01
CA GLU A 55 26.17 24.05 -15.90
C GLU A 55 26.76 25.46 -16.05
N THR A 56 28.07 25.54 -16.31
CA THR A 56 28.72 26.78 -16.69
C THR A 56 28.86 26.78 -18.21
N ASP A 57 28.35 27.81 -18.88
CA ASP A 57 28.53 27.94 -20.33
C ASP A 57 29.96 28.37 -20.71
N ASN A 58 30.23 28.42 -22.02
CA ASN A 58 31.55 28.81 -22.55
C ASN A 58 31.95 30.26 -22.21
N ASP A 59 30.99 31.08 -21.77
CA ASP A 59 31.20 32.48 -21.38
C ASP A 59 31.34 32.64 -19.84
N GLY A 60 31.32 31.54 -19.09
CA GLY A 60 31.44 31.54 -17.63
C GLY A 60 30.14 31.82 -16.88
N ASN A 61 28.99 31.90 -17.57
CA ASN A 61 27.71 32.13 -16.93
C ASN A 61 27.08 30.82 -16.45
N ARG A 62 26.37 30.93 -15.31
CA ARG A 62 25.66 29.81 -14.70
C ARG A 62 24.30 29.61 -15.37
N VAL A 63 24.16 28.52 -16.11
CA VAL A 63 22.90 28.11 -16.78
C VAL A 63 22.29 26.90 -16.08
N THR A 64 20.96 26.75 -16.16
CA THR A 64 20.28 25.56 -15.60
C THR A 64 19.45 24.84 -16.64
N LYS A 65 19.50 23.51 -16.62
CA LYS A 65 18.78 22.65 -17.56
C LYS A 65 18.04 21.53 -16.81
N PRO A 66 16.90 21.04 -17.32
CA PRO A 66 16.33 19.82 -16.77
C PRO A 66 17.31 18.67 -17.01
N TYR A 67 17.39 17.74 -16.06
CA TYR A 67 18.00 16.45 -16.33
C TYR A 67 17.16 15.70 -17.39
N PRO A 68 17.79 14.80 -18.17
CA PRO A 68 17.04 13.89 -19.03
C PRO A 68 16.05 13.07 -18.19
N LEU A 69 15.02 12.56 -18.87
CA LEU A 69 14.13 11.57 -18.26
C LEU A 69 14.95 10.32 -17.94
N LEU A 70 14.80 9.85 -16.71
CA LEU A 70 15.33 8.56 -16.28
C LEU A 70 14.30 7.52 -16.68
N VAL A 71 14.69 6.58 -17.53
CA VAL A 71 13.82 5.51 -18.04
C VAL A 71 14.14 4.21 -17.32
N ASP A 72 13.18 3.30 -17.27
CA ASP A 72 13.33 1.97 -16.68
C ASP A 72 13.85 1.95 -15.23
N VAL A 73 13.53 2.99 -14.45
CA VAL A 73 13.95 3.12 -13.05
C VAL A 73 13.14 2.13 -12.20
N PRO A 74 13.74 1.12 -11.54
CA PRO A 74 12.99 0.18 -10.73
C PRO A 74 12.34 0.86 -9.51
N VAL A 75 11.06 0.56 -9.30
CA VAL A 75 10.27 1.11 -8.19
C VAL A 75 10.47 0.25 -6.94
N VAL A 76 10.85 0.88 -5.83
CA VAL A 76 11.07 0.22 -4.55
C VAL A 76 9.79 0.25 -3.72
N PHE A 77 9.18 -0.92 -3.55
CA PHE A 77 8.11 -1.14 -2.57
C PHE A 77 8.67 -1.77 -1.28
N PRO A 78 8.17 -1.39 -0.08
CA PRO A 78 8.51 -2.11 1.14
C PRO A 78 8.15 -3.60 1.02
N ARG A 79 9.16 -4.47 1.02
CA ARG A 79 8.99 -5.91 0.80
C ARG A 79 10.05 -6.75 1.51
N GLY A 80 9.72 -8.01 1.78
CA GLY A 80 10.61 -8.99 2.41
C GLY A 80 9.82 -10.20 2.94
N GLY A 81 10.48 -11.35 3.10
CA GLY A 81 9.88 -12.54 3.70
C GLY A 81 8.64 -13.10 2.97
N GLY A 82 8.46 -12.78 1.68
CA GLY A 82 7.29 -13.17 0.89
C GLY A 82 6.12 -12.17 0.89
N CYS A 83 6.26 -11.04 1.60
CA CYS A 83 5.24 -9.98 1.65
C CYS A 83 5.72 -8.70 0.94
N THR A 84 4.79 -7.96 0.35
CA THR A 84 5.06 -6.68 -0.33
C THR A 84 3.91 -5.71 -0.06
N LEU A 85 4.22 -4.47 0.32
CA LEU A 85 3.27 -3.36 0.39
C LEU A 85 3.33 -2.56 -0.91
N THR A 86 2.38 -2.79 -1.81
CA THR A 86 2.30 -2.09 -3.11
C THR A 86 1.48 -0.80 -3.00
N PHE A 87 1.77 0.14 -3.89
CA PHE A 87 1.02 1.39 -4.04
C PHE A 87 0.59 1.56 -5.51
N PRO A 88 -0.56 2.19 -5.79
CA PRO A 88 -1.02 2.45 -7.15
C PRO A 88 -0.29 3.66 -7.76
N VAL A 89 0.99 3.46 -8.11
CA VAL A 89 1.87 4.50 -8.67
C VAL A 89 1.32 5.04 -9.99
N LYS A 90 1.30 6.36 -10.14
CA LYS A 90 0.81 7.05 -11.34
C LYS A 90 1.66 8.28 -11.69
N ALA A 91 1.43 8.82 -12.89
CA ALA A 91 2.02 10.08 -13.31
C ALA A 91 1.68 11.21 -12.32
N GLY A 92 2.68 12.01 -11.97
CA GLY A 92 2.57 13.10 -11.00
C GLY A 92 2.94 12.73 -9.57
N ASP A 93 3.05 11.44 -9.22
CA ASP A 93 3.52 11.04 -7.90
C ASP A 93 4.99 11.47 -7.69
N GLU A 94 5.32 11.84 -6.46
CA GLU A 94 6.68 12.25 -6.08
C GLU A 94 7.47 11.06 -5.51
N CYS A 95 8.74 10.97 -5.92
CA CYS A 95 9.65 9.91 -5.51
C CYS A 95 11.03 10.44 -5.14
N LEU A 96 11.78 9.65 -4.35
CA LEU A 96 13.21 9.83 -4.15
C LEU A 96 13.94 8.92 -5.12
N VAL A 97 14.66 9.49 -6.07
CA VAL A 97 15.57 8.76 -6.94
C VAL A 97 16.90 8.60 -6.21
N ILE A 98 17.40 7.38 -6.09
CA ILE A 98 18.70 7.06 -5.48
C ILE A 98 19.55 6.41 -6.56
N PHE A 99 20.76 6.90 -6.76
CA PHE A 99 21.68 6.38 -7.77
C PHE A 99 22.56 5.28 -7.18
N SER A 100 22.80 4.25 -7.97
CA SER A 100 23.62 3.11 -7.60
C SER A 100 25.10 3.45 -7.71
N ASP A 101 25.93 2.74 -6.96
CA ASP A 101 27.40 2.89 -7.05
C ASP A 101 27.95 2.33 -8.37
N ARG A 102 27.29 1.31 -8.94
CA ARG A 102 27.69 0.64 -10.19
C ARG A 102 26.49 0.36 -11.08
N CYS A 103 26.79 0.02 -12.33
CA CYS A 103 25.82 -0.48 -13.31
C CYS A 103 24.96 -1.62 -12.71
N ILE A 104 23.62 -1.50 -12.81
CA ILE A 104 22.68 -2.48 -12.26
C ILE A 104 22.08 -3.43 -13.30
N ASP A 105 22.33 -3.21 -14.60
CA ASP A 105 21.61 -3.83 -15.71
C ASP A 105 21.53 -5.36 -15.62
N PHE A 106 22.66 -6.04 -15.39
CA PHE A 106 22.69 -7.50 -15.26
C PHE A 106 21.96 -8.02 -14.02
N TRP A 107 22.04 -7.29 -12.90
CA TRP A 107 21.28 -7.65 -11.70
C TRP A 107 19.78 -7.45 -11.91
N TRP A 108 19.39 -6.36 -12.56
CA TRP A 108 18.00 -6.09 -12.85
C TRP A 108 17.39 -7.17 -13.77
N GLN A 109 18.13 -7.62 -14.78
CA GLN A 109 17.67 -8.66 -15.70
C GLN A 109 17.66 -10.07 -15.08
N ASN A 110 18.72 -10.44 -14.34
CA ASN A 110 18.97 -11.84 -13.98
C ASN A 110 18.84 -12.14 -12.48
N GLY A 111 18.78 -11.12 -11.63
CA GLY A 111 18.88 -11.25 -10.17
C GLY A 111 20.21 -11.86 -9.71
N GLY A 112 20.29 -12.28 -8.44
CA GLY A 112 21.49 -12.95 -7.90
C GLY A 112 22.73 -12.05 -7.80
N VAL A 113 23.91 -12.68 -7.74
CA VAL A 113 25.20 -11.97 -7.77
C VAL A 113 25.64 -11.82 -9.22
N GLN A 114 25.97 -10.60 -9.63
CA GLN A 114 26.27 -10.25 -11.04
C GLN A 114 27.55 -9.44 -11.16
N GLU A 115 28.20 -9.56 -12.33
CA GLU A 115 29.32 -8.70 -12.73
C GLU A 115 28.80 -7.36 -13.28
N PRO A 116 29.55 -6.25 -13.11
CA PRO A 116 29.23 -4.99 -13.77
C PRO A 116 29.47 -5.13 -15.28
N VAL A 117 28.42 -4.96 -16.08
CA VAL A 117 28.52 -5.03 -17.55
C VAL A 117 29.11 -3.75 -18.17
N ASP A 118 28.98 -2.63 -17.45
CA ASP A 118 29.49 -1.32 -17.83
C ASP A 118 30.25 -0.72 -16.64
N ASP A 119 31.30 0.05 -16.92
CA ASP A 119 32.15 0.73 -15.94
C ASP A 119 31.49 2.02 -15.38
N ARG A 120 30.20 2.23 -15.63
CA ARG A 120 29.42 3.35 -15.07
C ARG A 120 29.47 3.33 -13.54
N VAL A 121 29.79 4.50 -12.97
CA VAL A 121 29.87 4.74 -11.53
C VAL A 121 29.06 6.00 -11.21
N HIS A 122 28.12 5.89 -10.27
CA HIS A 122 27.23 6.99 -9.89
C HIS A 122 26.56 7.67 -11.11
N ASP A 123 26.11 6.90 -12.10
CA ASP A 123 25.51 7.43 -13.33
C ASP A 123 24.00 7.66 -13.20
N LEU A 124 23.43 8.54 -14.03
CA LEU A 124 21.99 8.81 -14.05
C LEU A 124 21.16 7.60 -14.50
N SER A 125 21.75 6.71 -15.30
CA SER A 125 21.09 5.54 -15.87
C SER A 125 20.85 4.44 -14.82
N ASP A 126 21.63 4.43 -13.74
CA ASP A 126 21.60 3.38 -12.72
C ASP A 126 20.95 3.91 -11.44
N ALA A 127 19.63 3.85 -11.39
CA ALA A 127 18.87 4.42 -10.28
C ALA A 127 17.74 3.51 -9.81
N PHE A 128 17.30 3.73 -8.58
CA PHE A 128 16.05 3.21 -8.01
C PHE A 128 15.18 4.38 -7.61
N CYS A 129 13.85 4.22 -7.60
CA CYS A 129 12.95 5.23 -7.04
C CYS A 129 12.11 4.68 -5.89
N ILE A 130 12.14 5.40 -4.77
CA ILE A 130 11.27 5.17 -3.60
C ILE A 130 10.13 6.18 -3.66
N VAL A 131 8.90 5.72 -3.87
CA VAL A 131 7.71 6.59 -3.93
C VAL A 131 7.32 7.03 -2.51
N GLY A 132 6.90 8.29 -2.36
CA GLY A 132 6.32 8.78 -1.11
C GLY A 132 6.93 10.02 -0.43
N PRO A 133 8.13 10.56 -0.78
CA PRO A 133 8.49 11.90 -0.36
C PRO A 133 7.43 12.90 -0.82
N GLN A 134 7.11 13.87 0.02
CA GLN A 134 6.07 14.87 -0.24
C GLN A 134 6.65 16.26 -0.17
N SER A 135 6.56 16.99 -1.27
CA SER A 135 6.75 18.43 -1.31
C SER A 135 5.65 19.12 -0.50
N GLN A 136 5.91 20.36 -0.07
CA GLN A 136 4.89 21.14 0.65
C GLN A 136 3.64 21.41 -0.20
N ALA A 137 3.77 21.35 -1.54
CA ALA A 137 2.67 21.54 -2.47
C ALA A 137 1.78 20.30 -2.60
N GLN A 138 2.35 19.10 -2.48
CA GLN A 138 1.64 17.81 -2.66
C GLN A 138 1.40 17.07 -1.35
N LYS A 139 1.78 17.63 -0.19
CA LYS A 139 1.61 16.95 1.10
C LYS A 139 0.14 16.61 1.39
N ILE A 140 -0.07 15.44 1.97
CA ILE A 140 -1.36 15.05 2.52
C ILE A 140 -1.67 15.85 3.80
N SER A 141 -2.95 15.89 4.16
CA SER A 141 -3.41 16.54 5.39
C SER A 141 -4.04 15.53 6.36
N GLY A 142 -4.27 15.95 7.61
CA GLY A 142 -4.93 15.10 8.61
C GLY A 142 -4.17 13.83 8.96
N ILE A 143 -2.82 13.90 9.02
CA ILE A 143 -1.97 12.79 9.46
C ILE A 143 -2.27 12.49 10.93
N SER A 144 -2.57 11.23 11.25
CA SER A 144 -2.79 10.81 12.64
C SER A 144 -1.49 10.89 13.43
N THR A 145 -1.56 11.47 14.63
CA THR A 145 -0.44 11.56 15.58
C THR A 145 -0.50 10.49 16.68
N SER A 146 -1.57 9.69 16.70
CA SER A 146 -1.83 8.66 17.72
C SER A 146 -1.96 7.25 17.14
N ALA A 147 -1.93 7.11 15.81
CA ALA A 147 -2.12 5.84 15.14
C ALA A 147 -1.34 5.74 13.82
N ALA A 148 -0.94 4.52 13.47
CA ALA A 148 -0.42 4.21 12.15
C ALA A 148 -1.57 3.93 11.20
N GLN A 149 -1.52 4.46 9.97
CA GLN A 149 -2.56 4.32 8.96
C GLN A 149 -1.98 3.85 7.62
N LEU A 150 -2.61 2.84 7.01
CA LEU A 150 -2.63 2.67 5.55
C LEU A 150 -3.93 3.29 5.04
N ARG A 151 -3.83 4.37 4.25
CA ARG A 151 -4.98 5.23 3.95
C ARG A 151 -4.95 5.81 2.54
N THR A 152 -6.10 6.29 2.08
CA THR A 152 -6.17 7.23 0.95
C THR A 152 -5.61 8.60 1.37
N ASP A 153 -5.13 9.38 0.40
CA ASP A 153 -4.52 10.69 0.66
C ASP A 153 -5.49 11.65 1.33
N ASP A 154 -6.77 11.62 0.93
CA ASP A 154 -7.87 12.38 1.53
C ASP A 154 -8.26 11.90 2.95
N GLY A 155 -7.75 10.74 3.38
CA GLY A 155 -8.01 10.13 4.69
C GLY A 155 -9.41 9.54 4.85
N ALA A 156 -10.20 9.43 3.78
CA ALA A 156 -11.57 8.93 3.85
C ALA A 156 -11.64 7.40 4.10
N ALA A 157 -10.72 6.63 3.51
CA ALA A 157 -10.60 5.20 3.71
C ALA A 157 -9.26 4.84 4.35
N PHE A 158 -9.27 3.95 5.35
CA PHE A 158 -8.06 3.52 6.03
C PHE A 158 -8.20 2.17 6.75
N VAL A 159 -7.04 1.54 6.97
CA VAL A 159 -6.79 0.56 8.03
C VAL A 159 -5.84 1.22 9.03
N GLU A 160 -6.24 1.25 10.29
CA GLU A 160 -5.54 1.98 11.35
C GLU A 160 -5.24 1.08 12.54
N VAL A 161 -4.03 1.22 13.09
CA VAL A 161 -3.63 0.66 14.38
C VAL A 161 -3.26 1.80 15.32
N ALA A 162 -4.09 2.05 16.33
CA ALA A 162 -3.87 3.08 17.32
C ALA A 162 -2.85 2.65 18.37
N ALA A 163 -2.09 3.60 18.92
CA ALA A 163 -1.18 3.36 20.05
C ALA A 163 -1.92 2.83 21.29
N GLY A 164 -3.21 3.11 21.42
CA GLY A 164 -4.12 2.53 22.42
C GLY A 164 -4.63 1.12 22.09
N HIS A 165 -4.04 0.43 21.11
CA HIS A 165 -4.34 -0.94 20.68
C HIS A 165 -5.65 -1.16 19.90
N ASN A 166 -6.42 -0.11 19.63
CA ASN A 166 -7.59 -0.21 18.76
C ASN A 166 -7.17 -0.43 17.31
N VAL A 167 -7.84 -1.35 16.62
CA VAL A 167 -7.73 -1.56 15.17
C VAL A 167 -9.04 -1.12 14.52
N THR A 168 -8.95 -0.23 13.52
CA THR A 168 -10.12 0.30 12.82
C THR A 168 -9.97 0.11 11.33
N VAL A 169 -11.03 -0.37 10.68
CA VAL A 169 -11.17 -0.38 9.21
C VAL A 169 -12.36 0.50 8.87
N LYS A 170 -12.14 1.56 8.08
CA LYS A 170 -13.19 2.49 7.67
C LYS A 170 -13.07 2.78 6.19
N THR A 171 -14.20 2.81 5.50
CA THR A 171 -14.29 3.21 4.09
C THR A 171 -15.68 3.82 3.82
N PRO A 172 -15.77 4.86 2.98
CA PRO A 172 -17.05 5.33 2.44
C PRO A 172 -17.54 4.46 1.26
N GLY A 173 -16.66 3.63 0.69
CA GLY A 173 -17.00 2.68 -0.36
C GLY A 173 -17.51 1.34 0.19
N ALA A 174 -17.48 0.31 -0.66
CA ALA A 174 -17.78 -1.05 -0.23
C ALA A 174 -16.61 -1.65 0.57
N LEU A 175 -16.94 -2.41 1.62
CA LEU A 175 -16.01 -3.31 2.31
C LEU A 175 -16.34 -4.74 1.90
N THR A 176 -15.49 -5.35 1.08
CA THR A 176 -15.66 -6.74 0.60
C THR A 176 -14.53 -7.60 1.14
N ALA A 177 -14.87 -8.78 1.66
CA ALA A 177 -13.91 -9.78 2.13
C ALA A 177 -14.29 -11.16 1.57
N THR A 178 -13.31 -11.88 1.05
CA THR A 178 -13.46 -13.24 0.53
C THR A 178 -12.38 -14.11 1.16
N ALA A 179 -12.80 -15.24 1.75
CA ALA A 179 -11.89 -16.19 2.37
C ALA A 179 -12.25 -17.61 1.93
N GLU A 180 -11.51 -18.13 0.94
CA GLU A 180 -11.75 -19.46 0.37
C GLU A 180 -11.57 -20.59 1.39
N GLY A 181 -10.67 -20.40 2.36
CA GLY A 181 -10.45 -21.34 3.47
C GLY A 181 -11.45 -21.21 4.63
N GLY A 182 -12.42 -20.30 4.55
CA GLY A 182 -13.38 -20.00 5.62
C GLY A 182 -13.01 -18.76 6.45
N THR A 183 -13.93 -18.34 7.34
CA THR A 183 -13.77 -17.17 8.20
C THR A 183 -14.15 -17.51 9.63
N THR A 184 -13.32 -17.09 10.60
CA THR A 184 -13.57 -17.23 12.04
C THR A 184 -13.47 -15.86 12.70
N ILE A 185 -14.50 -15.45 13.44
CA ILE A 185 -14.52 -14.22 14.23
C ILE A 185 -14.80 -14.59 15.67
N THR A 186 -13.84 -14.32 16.55
CA THR A 186 -13.96 -14.58 17.99
C THR A 186 -14.02 -13.26 18.74
N SER A 187 -15.14 -12.98 19.38
CA SER A 187 -15.37 -11.81 20.22
C SER A 187 -16.43 -12.13 21.27
N PRO A 188 -16.38 -11.54 22.48
CA PRO A 188 -17.48 -11.62 23.43
C PRO A 188 -18.81 -11.13 22.85
N THR A 189 -18.76 -10.13 21.95
CA THR A 189 -19.92 -9.56 21.26
C THR A 189 -19.59 -9.26 19.80
N ILE A 190 -20.49 -9.62 18.90
CA ILE A 190 -20.47 -9.22 17.49
C ILE A 190 -21.73 -8.42 17.20
N THR A 191 -21.58 -7.20 16.66
CA THR A 191 -22.70 -6.31 16.33
C THR A 191 -22.75 -6.07 14.83
N LEU A 192 -23.90 -6.32 14.21
CA LEU A 192 -24.18 -6.09 12.80
C LEU A 192 -25.29 -5.05 12.68
N ASN A 193 -24.91 -3.79 12.41
CA ASN A 193 -25.85 -2.67 12.30
C ASN A 193 -26.31 -2.51 10.84
N GLY A 194 -27.26 -3.35 10.43
CA GLY A 194 -27.82 -3.34 9.08
C GLY A 194 -28.52 -4.64 8.76
N ASP A 195 -29.04 -4.75 7.54
CA ASP A 195 -29.64 -5.98 7.06
C ASP A 195 -28.58 -7.08 6.89
N VAL A 196 -28.93 -8.29 7.31
CA VAL A 196 -28.04 -9.46 7.25
C VAL A 196 -28.62 -10.50 6.30
N THR A 197 -27.85 -10.87 5.28
CA THR A 197 -28.19 -11.98 4.37
C THR A 197 -27.22 -13.14 4.59
N ILE A 198 -27.77 -14.35 4.79
CA ILE A 198 -27.00 -15.59 4.96
C ILE A 198 -27.45 -16.56 3.87
N ASN A 199 -26.63 -16.72 2.83
CA ASN A 199 -26.89 -17.64 1.73
C ASN A 199 -26.38 -19.05 2.07
N GLY A 200 -26.90 -19.61 3.16
CA GLY A 200 -26.49 -20.88 3.72
C GLY A 200 -27.21 -21.17 5.03
N ASN A 201 -26.74 -22.19 5.75
CA ASN A 201 -27.33 -22.54 7.04
C ASN A 201 -26.86 -21.58 8.14
N LEU A 202 -27.78 -21.17 9.01
CA LEU A 202 -27.46 -20.55 10.29
C LEU A 202 -27.52 -21.60 11.40
N SER A 203 -26.40 -21.81 12.10
CA SER A 203 -26.34 -22.66 13.28
C SER A 203 -26.03 -21.80 14.50
N GLN A 204 -26.91 -21.82 15.49
CA GLN A 204 -26.88 -20.91 16.63
C GLN A 204 -26.84 -21.72 17.93
N GLY A 205 -25.92 -21.36 18.83
CA GLY A 205 -25.82 -21.97 20.17
C GLY A 205 -25.20 -23.37 20.22
N MET A 206 -24.51 -23.84 19.16
CA MET A 206 -23.91 -25.19 19.15
C MET A 206 -22.61 -25.35 19.96
N GLY A 207 -22.03 -24.27 20.46
CA GLY A 207 -20.89 -24.32 21.38
C GLY A 207 -21.30 -24.52 22.83
N GLU A 208 -20.33 -24.69 23.73
CA GLU A 208 -20.56 -24.93 25.17
C GLU A 208 -21.45 -23.86 25.83
N GLY A 209 -21.43 -22.64 25.30
CA GLY A 209 -22.19 -21.52 25.83
C GLY A 209 -23.70 -21.58 25.63
N GLY A 210 -24.22 -22.40 24.70
CA GLY A 210 -25.66 -22.62 24.47
C GLY A 210 -26.54 -21.37 24.59
N GLY A 211 -26.72 -20.59 23.52
CA GLY A 211 -27.46 -19.32 23.57
C GLY A 211 -28.91 -19.41 23.07
N SER A 212 -29.75 -18.45 23.46
CA SER A 212 -31.08 -18.24 22.86
C SER A 212 -31.01 -17.36 21.61
N ALA A 213 -31.80 -17.65 20.58
CA ALA A 213 -32.12 -16.69 19.53
C ALA A 213 -33.37 -15.88 19.94
N THR A 214 -33.27 -14.55 19.95
CA THR A 214 -34.40 -13.66 20.28
C THR A 214 -34.64 -12.73 19.09
N MET A 215 -35.85 -12.79 18.53
CA MET A 215 -36.27 -11.98 17.39
C MET A 215 -37.42 -11.08 17.81
N LEU A 216 -37.27 -9.76 17.66
CA LEU A 216 -38.35 -8.79 17.95
C LEU A 216 -39.40 -8.76 16.83
N GLY A 217 -38.94 -8.88 15.58
CA GLY A 217 -39.79 -8.91 14.40
C GLY A 217 -40.39 -10.29 14.14
N PRO A 218 -41.33 -10.37 13.19
CA PRO A 218 -41.91 -11.65 12.78
C PRO A 218 -40.85 -12.55 12.15
N VAL A 219 -41.03 -13.86 12.30
CA VAL A 219 -40.26 -14.87 11.57
C VAL A 219 -41.18 -15.50 10.53
N THR A 220 -40.90 -15.25 9.24
CA THR A 220 -41.61 -15.87 8.13
C THR A 220 -40.77 -17.02 7.58
N VAL A 221 -41.34 -18.22 7.59
CA VAL A 221 -40.71 -19.42 7.03
C VAL A 221 -41.57 -19.91 5.87
N THR A 222 -40.97 -20.08 4.70
CA THR A 222 -41.68 -20.47 3.46
C THR A 222 -41.88 -21.97 3.34
N ASN A 223 -41.16 -22.74 4.15
CA ASN A 223 -41.31 -24.19 4.30
C ASN A 223 -41.68 -24.49 5.77
N ASP A 224 -41.33 -25.67 6.28
CA ASP A 224 -41.71 -26.10 7.62
C ASP A 224 -40.81 -25.51 8.73
N VAL A 225 -41.39 -25.42 9.93
CA VAL A 225 -40.65 -25.22 11.18
C VAL A 225 -40.71 -26.54 11.94
N THR A 226 -39.56 -27.16 12.18
CA THR A 226 -39.48 -28.38 13.00
C THR A 226 -38.87 -28.09 14.36
N ALA A 227 -39.58 -28.43 15.43
CA ALA A 227 -39.10 -28.30 16.81
C ALA A 227 -39.15 -29.68 17.50
N GLY A 228 -38.03 -30.15 18.05
CA GLY A 228 -37.95 -31.48 18.68
C GLY A 228 -38.36 -32.64 17.76
N GLY A 229 -38.13 -32.49 16.44
CA GLY A 229 -38.55 -33.47 15.44
C GLY A 229 -40.04 -33.44 15.09
N LYS A 230 -40.82 -32.46 15.57
CA LYS A 230 -42.23 -32.26 15.21
C LYS A 230 -42.37 -31.09 14.24
N SER A 231 -43.03 -31.37 13.12
CA SER A 231 -43.36 -30.41 12.06
C SER A 231 -44.48 -29.48 12.47
N LEU A 232 -44.33 -28.17 12.30
CA LEU A 232 -45.41 -27.22 12.51
C LEU A 232 -46.53 -27.42 11.50
N MET A 233 -46.20 -27.77 10.25
CA MET A 233 -47.18 -27.94 9.16
C MET A 233 -47.95 -29.27 9.19
N THR A 234 -47.36 -30.35 9.72
CA THR A 234 -47.92 -31.71 9.57
C THR A 234 -48.12 -32.47 10.89
N HIS A 235 -47.80 -31.88 12.05
CA HIS A 235 -48.02 -32.56 13.32
C HIS A 235 -49.51 -32.91 13.53
N THR A 236 -49.74 -34.04 14.17
CA THR A 236 -51.07 -34.53 14.54
C THR A 236 -51.24 -34.54 16.04
N HIS A 237 -52.46 -34.31 16.53
CA HIS A 237 -52.82 -34.44 17.93
C HIS A 237 -53.59 -35.75 18.15
N GLY A 238 -53.14 -36.57 19.12
CA GLY A 238 -53.83 -37.81 19.52
C GLY A 238 -54.60 -37.67 20.84
N GLY A 239 -55.38 -38.68 21.21
CA GLY A 239 -56.06 -38.75 22.52
C GLY A 239 -57.33 -37.90 22.64
N VAL A 240 -57.94 -37.52 21.52
CA VAL A 240 -59.15 -36.70 21.47
C VAL A 240 -60.30 -37.44 20.78
N GLN A 241 -61.54 -37.19 21.20
CA GLN A 241 -62.73 -37.59 20.44
C GLN A 241 -63.04 -36.50 19.42
N THR A 242 -62.93 -36.84 18.13
CA THR A 242 -63.16 -35.87 17.04
C THR A 242 -64.66 -35.51 16.97
N GLY A 243 -64.96 -34.21 17.03
CA GLY A 243 -66.28 -33.67 16.72
C GLY A 243 -66.43 -33.35 15.24
N GLY A 244 -67.64 -32.99 14.81
CA GLY A 244 -67.91 -32.56 13.43
C GLY A 244 -67.58 -31.10 13.11
N GLY A 245 -67.08 -30.33 14.07
CA GLY A 245 -66.76 -28.90 13.91
C GLY A 245 -65.25 -28.63 13.87
N ASN A 246 -64.87 -27.52 13.24
CA ASN A 246 -63.51 -26.99 13.33
C ASN A 246 -63.30 -26.28 14.67
N THR A 247 -62.07 -26.31 15.19
CA THR A 247 -61.70 -25.46 16.32
C THR A 247 -61.75 -23.99 15.89
N GLY A 248 -61.92 -23.09 16.85
CA GLY A 248 -61.64 -21.67 16.63
C GLY A 248 -60.17 -21.42 16.31
N ALA A 249 -59.81 -20.15 16.11
CA ALA A 249 -58.40 -19.77 16.04
C ALA A 249 -57.67 -20.26 17.31
N PRO A 250 -56.41 -20.71 17.21
CA PRO A 250 -55.58 -20.93 18.39
C PRO A 250 -55.63 -19.70 19.29
N ASN A 251 -55.90 -19.89 20.59
CA ASN A 251 -55.91 -18.82 21.58
C ASN A 251 -54.53 -18.21 21.79
#